data_AF-A0A662XZV3-F1
#
_entry.id   AF-A0A662XZV3-F1
#
_cell.length_a   1.000
_cell.length_b   1.000
_cell.length_c   1.000
_cell.angle_alpha   90.00
_cell.angle_beta   90.00
_cell.angle_gamma   90.00
#
_symmetry.space_group_name_H-M   'P 1'
#
loop_
_entity.id
_entity.type
_entity.pdbx_description
1 polymer ?
#
loop_
_entity_poly.entity_id
_entity_poly.type
_entity_poly.pdbx_seq_one_letter_code
_entity_poly.pdbx_strand_id
1 'polypeptide(L)'
;MKSLDVRKALRDAKILLLMQNEIGQIVGRRLTRSENHEETRSLLTNVKHSFLSDPNNPVYIVSDNAQAIRNMVDSVLGGSVSVKQDPFHVMQRIAEKIKASAHRKAIYKKLKAAMYVVTGELRNPKDMTANLRAAMSTVKPTDVSCSHAEWNGCVESNLKQIERGDVFVEHNSYEEAGEKASVVSTSELDGFHSALKRLLSRSVAADVGLRLLDVFILDHNLRVGARYGRNPAFHHADFVTVARSALVCRGILAESP
;
A
#
# COMPACT_ATOMS: atom_id res chain seq x y z
N MET A 1 5.44 2.62 33.43
CA MET A 1 4.66 1.42 32.98
C MET A 1 4.54 1.26 31.46
N LYS A 2 4.61 2.31 30.62
CA LYS A 2 4.50 2.22 29.15
C LYS A 2 5.68 1.54 28.41
N SER A 3 6.90 1.55 28.96
CA SER A 3 8.09 1.03 28.23
C SER A 3 8.18 -0.51 28.18
N LEU A 4 7.64 -1.22 29.18
CA LEU A 4 7.62 -2.69 29.18
C LEU A 4 6.69 -3.24 28.09
N ASP A 5 5.56 -2.57 27.87
CA ASP A 5 4.52 -2.97 26.92
C ASP A 5 4.96 -2.75 25.47
N VAL A 6 5.69 -1.64 25.22
CA VAL A 6 6.32 -1.35 23.91
C VAL A 6 7.40 -2.39 23.58
N ARG A 7 8.25 -2.76 24.55
CA ARG A 7 9.30 -3.79 24.33
C ARG A 7 8.70 -5.16 24.04
N LYS A 8 7.63 -5.55 24.74
CA LYS A 8 6.91 -6.80 24.47
C LYS A 8 6.23 -6.78 23.10
N ALA A 9 5.59 -5.66 22.74
CA ALA A 9 4.95 -5.47 21.43
C ALA A 9 5.92 -5.62 20.24
N LEU A 10 7.18 -5.20 20.41
CA LEU A 10 8.20 -5.22 19.36
C LEU A 10 8.84 -6.60 19.16
N ARG A 11 8.95 -7.40 20.22
CA ARG A 11 9.51 -8.76 20.15
C ARG A 11 8.61 -9.73 19.37
N ASP A 12 7.30 -9.47 19.39
CA ASP A 12 6.28 -10.32 18.77
C ASP A 12 5.75 -9.75 17.44
N ALA A 13 6.23 -8.57 17.01
CA ALA A 13 5.81 -7.93 15.77
C ALA A 13 6.38 -8.66 14.55
N LYS A 14 5.51 -9.07 13.64
CA LYS A 14 5.85 -9.79 12.41
C LYS A 14 5.81 -8.89 11.18
N ILE A 15 4.87 -7.95 11.11
CA ILE A 15 4.60 -7.13 9.94
C ILE A 15 4.32 -5.68 10.34
N LEU A 16 4.75 -4.72 9.52
CA LEU A 16 4.36 -3.31 9.62
C LEU A 16 3.24 -3.06 8.63
N LEU A 17 2.06 -2.66 9.12
CA LEU A 17 0.97 -2.14 8.31
C LEU A 17 1.13 -0.63 8.14
N LEU A 18 0.95 -0.18 6.91
CA LEU A 18 0.89 1.23 6.53
C LEU A 18 -0.41 1.46 5.78
N MET A 19 -1.04 2.59 6.04
CA MET A 19 -2.17 3.06 5.28
C MET A 19 -1.81 4.40 4.66
N GLN A 20 -2.06 4.52 3.35
CA GLN A 20 -1.80 5.72 2.57
C GLN A 20 -3.11 6.32 2.04
N ASN A 21 -3.12 7.64 1.87
CA ASN A 21 -4.19 8.35 1.17
C ASN A 21 -3.92 8.41 -0.36
N GLU A 22 -4.81 9.06 -1.09
CA GLU A 22 -4.84 9.15 -2.56
C GLU A 22 -3.63 9.85 -3.19
N ILE A 23 -2.91 10.68 -2.43
CA ILE A 23 -1.67 11.33 -2.88
C ILE A 23 -0.40 10.62 -2.39
N GLY A 24 -0.53 9.52 -1.65
CA GLY A 24 0.59 8.71 -1.15
C GLY A 24 1.14 9.17 0.22
N GLN A 25 0.43 10.01 0.98
CA GLN A 25 0.81 10.29 2.37
C GLN A 25 0.39 9.12 3.27
N ILE A 26 1.26 8.74 4.21
CA ILE A 26 0.97 7.75 5.24
C ILE A 26 0.06 8.37 6.30
N VAL A 27 -1.20 7.96 6.32
CA VAL A 27 -2.23 8.43 7.26
C VAL A 27 -2.35 7.55 8.50
N GLY A 28 -1.71 6.38 8.50
CA GLY A 28 -1.63 5.56 9.70
C GLY A 28 -0.66 4.38 9.56
N ARG A 29 -0.20 3.89 10.72
CA ARG A 29 0.67 2.71 10.83
C ARG A 29 0.32 1.84 12.03
N ARG A 30 0.53 0.52 11.91
CA ARG A 30 0.43 -0.45 13.02
C ARG A 30 1.47 -1.55 12.88
N LEU A 31 1.97 -2.06 14.00
CA LEU A 31 2.71 -3.32 14.03
C LEU A 31 1.72 -4.45 14.25
N THR A 32 1.82 -5.52 13.48
CA THR A 32 0.98 -6.71 13.66
C THR A 32 1.77 -7.83 14.29
N ARG A 33 1.12 -8.54 15.23
CA ARG A 33 1.67 -9.70 15.91
C ARG A 33 1.23 -11.03 15.26
N SER A 34 0.15 -10.97 14.49
CA SER A 34 -0.50 -12.09 13.85
C SER A 34 -1.26 -11.64 12.60
N GLU A 35 -1.72 -12.61 11.81
CA GLU A 35 -2.52 -12.39 10.61
C GLU A 35 -4.03 -12.26 10.92
N ASN A 36 -4.42 -12.18 12.20
CA ASN A 36 -5.83 -12.20 12.64
C ASN A 36 -6.62 -10.90 12.37
N HIS A 37 -6.06 -9.99 11.58
CA HIS A 37 -6.64 -8.70 11.18
C HIS A 37 -7.05 -7.74 12.32
N GLU A 38 -6.80 -8.04 13.60
CA GLU A 38 -7.19 -7.16 14.73
C GLU A 38 -6.51 -5.80 14.66
N GLU A 39 -5.21 -5.79 14.36
CA GLU A 39 -4.43 -4.57 14.23
C GLU A 39 -4.84 -3.77 12.97
N THR A 40 -5.23 -4.46 11.89
CA THR A 40 -5.81 -3.81 10.70
C THR A 40 -7.15 -3.15 11.05
N ARG A 41 -8.00 -3.84 11.81
CA ARG A 41 -9.28 -3.29 12.30
C ARG A 41 -9.03 -2.06 13.17
N SER A 42 -8.10 -2.12 14.11
CA SER A 42 -7.76 -0.97 14.97
C SER A 42 -7.27 0.22 14.14
N LEU A 43 -6.42 -0.02 13.15
CA LEU A 43 -5.94 1.03 12.24
C LEU A 43 -7.12 1.70 11.50
N LEU A 44 -8.01 0.91 10.92
CA LEU A 44 -9.17 1.41 10.18
C LEU A 44 -10.14 2.19 11.08
N THR A 45 -10.37 1.74 12.32
CA THR A 45 -11.21 2.48 13.28
C THR A 45 -10.59 3.84 13.60
N ASN A 46 -9.28 3.92 13.79
CA ASN A 46 -8.59 5.16 14.13
C ASN A 46 -8.68 6.20 13.02
N VAL A 47 -8.54 5.77 11.76
CA VAL A 47 -8.57 6.64 10.57
C VAL A 47 -9.97 6.79 9.97
N LYS A 48 -11.01 6.20 10.59
CA LYS A 48 -12.39 6.20 10.06
C LYS A 48 -12.90 7.61 9.73
N HIS A 49 -12.55 8.59 10.54
CA HIS A 49 -12.98 9.98 10.37
C HIS A 49 -12.35 10.66 9.14
N SER A 50 -11.20 10.15 8.65
CA SER A 50 -10.56 10.63 7.42
C SER A 50 -11.31 10.21 6.16
N PHE A 51 -12.18 9.19 6.25
CA PHE A 51 -13.07 8.80 5.16
C PHE A 51 -14.32 9.67 5.20
N LEU A 52 -14.17 10.93 4.79
CA LEU A 52 -15.32 11.82 4.63
C LEU A 52 -16.20 11.26 3.51
N SER A 53 -17.42 10.88 3.88
CA SER A 53 -18.41 10.35 2.95
C SER A 53 -18.91 11.51 2.11
N ASP A 54 -18.29 11.75 0.96
CA ASP A 54 -18.91 12.56 -0.07
C ASP A 54 -19.86 11.64 -0.86
N PRO A 55 -21.19 11.89 -0.83
CA PRO A 55 -22.15 11.07 -1.58
C PRO A 55 -21.86 10.99 -3.08
N ASN A 56 -21.11 11.96 -3.62
CA ASN A 56 -20.78 12.04 -5.02
C ASN A 56 -19.43 11.39 -5.36
N ASN A 57 -18.58 11.12 -4.36
CA ASN A 57 -17.25 10.55 -4.58
C ASN A 57 -17.11 9.20 -3.87
N PRO A 58 -17.11 8.09 -4.63
CA PRO A 58 -16.97 6.77 -4.04
C PRO A 58 -15.60 6.63 -3.36
N VAL A 59 -15.61 6.07 -2.15
CA VAL A 59 -14.41 5.83 -1.36
C VAL A 59 -13.97 4.38 -1.52
N TYR A 60 -12.67 4.19 -1.76
CA TYR A 60 -12.07 2.88 -1.98
C TYR A 60 -10.96 2.59 -0.97
N ILE A 61 -10.86 1.33 -0.55
CA ILE A 61 -9.67 0.79 0.09
C ILE A 61 -9.02 -0.19 -0.87
N VAL A 62 -7.75 0.03 -1.20
CA VAL A 62 -6.97 -0.84 -2.07
C VAL A 62 -6.05 -1.72 -1.23
N SER A 63 -6.05 -3.03 -1.48
CA SER A 63 -5.20 -4.00 -0.78
C SER A 63 -4.69 -5.09 -1.73
N ASP A 64 -3.51 -5.63 -1.40
CA ASP A 64 -2.92 -6.83 -1.98
C ASP A 64 -3.79 -8.10 -1.82
N ASN A 65 -4.66 -8.15 -0.81
CA ASN A 65 -5.64 -9.21 -0.58
C ASN A 65 -7.01 -8.64 -0.20
N ALA A 66 -7.67 -8.04 -1.19
CA ALA A 66 -8.99 -7.44 -1.03
C ALA A 66 -10.04 -8.40 -0.46
N GLN A 67 -9.95 -9.68 -0.81
CA GLN A 67 -10.91 -10.69 -0.36
C GLN A 67 -10.81 -10.97 1.13
N ALA A 68 -9.60 -10.99 1.70
CA ALA A 68 -9.39 -11.25 3.11
C ALA A 68 -9.92 -10.12 4.01
N ILE A 69 -9.84 -8.87 3.54
CA ILE A 69 -10.20 -7.71 4.36
C ILE A 69 -11.63 -7.20 4.14
N ARG A 70 -12.34 -7.66 3.09
CA ARG A 70 -13.63 -7.10 2.67
C ARG A 70 -14.66 -7.06 3.80
N ASN A 71 -14.89 -8.18 4.47
CA ASN A 71 -15.88 -8.27 5.55
C ASN A 71 -15.48 -7.42 6.77
N MET A 72 -14.17 -7.34 7.05
CA MET A 72 -13.67 -6.48 8.12
C MET A 72 -13.91 -5.00 7.78
N VAL A 73 -13.53 -4.55 6.58
CA VAL A 73 -13.74 -3.16 6.14
C VAL A 73 -15.21 -2.79 6.22
N ASP A 74 -16.09 -3.65 5.69
CA ASP A 74 -17.53 -3.44 5.74
C ASP A 74 -18.04 -3.28 7.18
N SER A 75 -17.60 -4.15 8.10
CA SER A 75 -17.97 -4.06 9.52
C SER A 75 -17.48 -2.79 10.24
N VAL A 76 -16.40 -2.15 9.76
CA VAL A 76 -15.82 -0.95 10.39
C VAL A 76 -16.37 0.33 9.77
N LEU A 77 -16.49 0.37 8.44
CA LEU A 77 -16.81 1.57 7.66
C LEU A 77 -18.26 1.60 7.13
N GLY A 78 -19.00 0.51 7.24
CA GLY A 78 -20.45 0.46 7.09
C GLY A 78 -20.94 0.58 5.63
N GLY A 79 -20.60 -0.36 4.76
CA GLY A 79 -21.11 -0.49 3.37
C GLY A 79 -20.73 0.63 2.38
N SER A 80 -20.34 1.80 2.88
CA SER A 80 -20.05 3.01 2.10
C SER A 80 -18.69 2.97 1.40
N VAL A 81 -17.80 2.04 1.79
CA VAL A 81 -16.44 1.93 1.27
C VAL A 81 -16.28 0.62 0.52
N SER A 82 -15.88 0.72 -0.74
CA SER A 82 -15.61 -0.44 -1.58
C SER A 82 -14.16 -0.91 -1.43
N VAL A 83 -13.95 -2.21 -1.27
CA VAL A 83 -12.61 -2.79 -1.24
C VAL A 83 -12.19 -3.25 -2.63
N LYS A 84 -11.03 -2.78 -3.08
CA LYS A 84 -10.44 -3.06 -4.39
C LYS A 84 -9.11 -3.79 -4.23
N GLN A 85 -8.85 -4.66 -5.19
CA GLN A 85 -7.63 -5.43 -5.30
C GLN A 85 -6.56 -4.59 -6.00
N ASP A 86 -5.35 -4.52 -5.43
CA ASP A 86 -4.24 -3.82 -6.06
C ASP A 86 -3.83 -4.52 -7.38
N PRO A 87 -3.88 -3.81 -8.53
CA PRO A 87 -3.42 -4.34 -9.81
C PRO A 87 -1.94 -4.71 -9.81
N PHE A 88 -1.08 -4.01 -9.05
CA PHE A 88 0.35 -4.33 -9.02
C PHE A 88 0.58 -5.73 -8.44
N HIS A 89 -0.04 -6.06 -7.31
CA HIS A 89 0.02 -7.40 -6.71
C HIS A 89 -0.63 -8.48 -7.58
N VAL A 90 -1.67 -8.17 -8.37
CA VAL A 90 -2.21 -9.10 -9.38
C VAL A 90 -1.14 -9.47 -10.41
N MET A 91 -0.48 -8.46 -10.99
CA MET A 91 0.57 -8.69 -12.00
C MET A 91 1.79 -9.41 -11.41
N GLN A 92 2.17 -9.06 -10.17
CA GLN A 92 3.28 -9.70 -9.47
C GLN A 92 3.02 -11.19 -9.22
N ARG A 93 1.85 -11.56 -8.68
CA ARG A 93 1.49 -12.97 -8.42
C ARG A 93 1.60 -13.85 -9.67
N ILE A 94 1.22 -13.32 -10.82
CA ILE A 94 1.34 -14.04 -12.10
C ILE A 94 2.80 -14.12 -12.53
N ALA A 95 3.53 -13.00 -12.49
CA ALA A 95 4.91 -12.94 -12.96
C ALA A 95 5.87 -13.80 -12.11
N GLU A 96 5.65 -13.92 -10.80
CA GLU A 96 6.47 -14.75 -9.91
C GLU A 96 6.41 -16.25 -10.25
N LYS A 97 5.33 -16.71 -10.90
CA LYS A 97 5.22 -18.09 -11.39
C LYS A 97 6.00 -18.36 -12.67
N ILE A 98 6.64 -17.35 -13.26
CA ILE A 98 7.51 -17.49 -14.44
C ILE A 98 8.95 -17.77 -13.99
N LYS A 99 9.54 -18.87 -14.49
CA LYS A 99 10.90 -19.34 -14.12
C LYS A 99 11.98 -18.34 -14.52
N ALA A 100 12.08 -18.04 -15.81
CA ALA A 100 13.19 -17.25 -16.36
C ALA A 100 12.97 -15.75 -16.16
N SER A 101 13.97 -15.05 -15.64
CA SER A 101 13.90 -13.61 -15.35
C SER A 101 13.62 -12.76 -16.60
N ALA A 102 14.23 -13.11 -17.74
CA ALA A 102 14.00 -12.42 -19.01
C ALA A 102 12.54 -12.57 -19.48
N HIS A 103 11.99 -13.79 -19.41
CA HIS A 103 10.59 -14.06 -19.76
C HIS A 103 9.64 -13.39 -18.77
N ARG A 104 9.96 -13.42 -17.47
CA ARG A 104 9.20 -12.72 -16.42
C ARG A 104 9.06 -11.24 -16.73
N LYS A 105 10.15 -10.56 -17.09
CA LYS A 105 10.14 -9.13 -17.46
C LYS A 105 9.27 -8.86 -18.69
N ALA A 106 9.35 -9.72 -19.71
CA ALA A 106 8.54 -9.59 -20.92
C ALA A 106 7.04 -9.78 -20.62
N ILE A 107 6.69 -10.80 -19.84
CA ILE A 107 5.30 -11.05 -19.43
C ILE A 107 4.77 -9.93 -18.54
N TYR A 108 5.56 -9.44 -17.59
CA TYR A 108 5.16 -8.31 -16.75
C TYR A 108 4.85 -7.05 -17.57
N LYS A 109 5.63 -6.78 -18.64
CA LYS A 109 5.33 -5.68 -19.57
C LYS A 109 3.98 -5.88 -20.29
N LYS A 110 3.68 -7.11 -20.71
CA LYS A 110 2.38 -7.45 -21.34
C LYS A 110 1.23 -7.30 -20.35
N LEU A 111 1.41 -7.76 -19.11
CA LEU A 111 0.43 -7.59 -18.03
C LEU A 111 0.17 -6.11 -17.74
N LYS A 112 1.21 -5.28 -17.66
CA LYS A 112 1.05 -3.83 -17.48
C LYS A 112 0.25 -3.20 -18.62
N ALA A 113 0.53 -3.57 -19.87
CA ALA A 113 -0.23 -3.10 -21.03
C ALA A 113 -1.68 -3.63 -21.07
N ALA A 114 -1.93 -4.80 -20.46
CA ALA A 114 -3.26 -5.36 -20.31
C ALA A 114 -4.09 -4.64 -19.24
N MET A 115 -3.47 -4.14 -18.17
CA MET A 115 -4.16 -3.43 -17.09
C MET A 115 -4.38 -1.95 -17.41
N TYR A 116 -3.40 -1.30 -18.02
CA TYR A 116 -3.38 0.16 -18.16
C TYR A 116 -3.47 0.61 -19.62
N VAL A 117 -4.10 1.75 -19.84
CA VAL A 117 -3.96 2.52 -21.08
C VAL A 117 -2.65 3.32 -21.05
N VAL A 118 -2.28 3.92 -22.19
CA VAL A 118 -1.01 4.66 -22.34
C VAL A 118 -0.92 5.85 -21.37
N THR A 119 -2.06 6.47 -21.04
CA THR A 119 -2.17 7.59 -20.09
C THR A 119 -2.01 7.16 -18.62
N GLY A 120 -1.89 5.86 -18.34
CA GLY A 120 -1.72 5.31 -16.99
C GLY A 120 -3.03 5.04 -16.25
N GLU A 121 -4.19 5.32 -16.86
CA GLU A 121 -5.49 4.92 -16.32
C GLU A 121 -5.71 3.40 -16.48
N LEU A 122 -6.58 2.85 -15.63
CA LEU A 122 -6.98 1.45 -15.72
C LEU A 122 -7.93 1.27 -16.91
N ARG A 123 -7.73 0.20 -17.68
CA ARG A 123 -8.68 -0.22 -18.70
C ARG A 123 -9.99 -0.68 -18.05
N ASN A 124 -11.10 -0.63 -18.78
CA ASN A 124 -12.32 -1.25 -18.27
C ASN A 124 -12.14 -2.79 -18.10
N PRO A 125 -12.94 -3.44 -17.24
CA PRO A 125 -12.83 -4.87 -16.97
C PRO A 125 -12.86 -5.78 -18.20
N LYS A 126 -13.68 -5.44 -19.20
CA LYS A 126 -13.82 -6.24 -20.43
C LYS A 126 -12.50 -6.29 -21.20
N ASP A 127 -11.89 -5.12 -21.40
CA ASP A 127 -10.61 -5.00 -22.11
C ASP A 127 -9.45 -5.59 -21.30
N MET A 128 -9.42 -5.37 -19.97
CA MET A 128 -8.42 -5.98 -19.09
C MET A 128 -8.42 -7.50 -19.21
N THR A 129 -9.60 -8.10 -19.11
CA THR A 129 -9.78 -9.56 -19.18
C THR A 129 -9.35 -10.12 -20.53
N ALA A 130 -9.78 -9.50 -21.64
CA ALA A 130 -9.39 -9.92 -22.99
C ALA A 130 -7.87 -9.85 -23.19
N ASN A 131 -7.26 -8.73 -22.78
CA ASN A 131 -5.82 -8.51 -22.94
C ASN A 131 -5.00 -9.42 -22.01
N LEU A 132 -5.46 -9.68 -20.79
CA LEU A 132 -4.77 -10.60 -19.88
C LEU A 132 -4.82 -12.03 -20.43
N ARG A 133 -5.96 -12.50 -20.96
CA ARG A 133 -6.04 -13.81 -21.63
C ARG A 133 -5.05 -13.89 -22.80
N ALA A 134 -4.98 -12.85 -23.62
CA ALA A 134 -4.03 -12.79 -24.74
C ALA A 134 -2.56 -12.76 -24.27
N ALA A 135 -2.26 -12.12 -23.14
CA ALA A 135 -0.92 -12.13 -22.57
C ALA A 135 -0.55 -13.54 -22.06
N MET A 136 -1.47 -14.21 -21.37
CA MET A 136 -1.23 -15.52 -20.76
C MET A 136 -1.15 -16.65 -21.78
N SER A 137 -1.84 -16.55 -22.91
CA SER A 137 -1.74 -17.55 -23.99
C SER A 137 -0.34 -17.64 -24.61
N THR A 138 0.50 -16.62 -24.41
CA THR A 138 1.90 -16.62 -24.90
C THR A 138 2.89 -17.31 -23.96
N VAL A 139 2.45 -17.72 -22.77
CA VAL A 139 3.30 -18.40 -21.77
C VAL A 139 3.29 -19.90 -22.05
N LYS A 140 4.46 -20.51 -22.28
CA LYS A 140 4.54 -21.97 -22.49
C LYS A 140 4.54 -22.70 -21.13
N PRO A 141 3.98 -23.92 -21.06
CA PRO A 141 4.05 -24.73 -19.83
C PRO A 141 5.47 -24.99 -19.32
N THR A 142 6.47 -24.98 -20.21
CA THR A 142 7.88 -25.12 -19.84
C THR A 142 8.44 -23.91 -19.10
N ASP A 143 7.83 -22.72 -19.29
CA ASP A 143 8.28 -21.44 -18.72
C ASP A 143 7.77 -21.19 -17.30
N VAL A 144 6.81 -21.98 -16.81
CA VAL A 144 6.21 -21.81 -15.46
C VAL A 144 6.90 -22.67 -14.41
N SER A 145 7.03 -22.16 -13.18
CA SER A 145 7.70 -22.80 -12.03
C SER A 145 6.79 -23.75 -11.25
N CYS A 146 5.49 -23.71 -11.50
CA CYS A 146 4.47 -24.45 -10.79
C CYS A 146 3.79 -25.51 -11.66
N SER A 147 2.89 -26.30 -11.06
CA SER A 147 2.08 -27.27 -11.80
C SER A 147 1.12 -26.57 -12.78
N HIS A 148 0.68 -27.30 -13.80
CA HIS A 148 -0.30 -26.77 -14.77
C HIS A 148 -1.62 -26.38 -14.10
N ALA A 149 -2.07 -27.16 -13.12
CA ALA A 149 -3.29 -26.87 -12.36
C ALA A 149 -3.15 -25.59 -11.51
N GLU A 150 -2.00 -25.40 -10.86
CA GLU A 150 -1.72 -24.20 -10.07
C GLU A 150 -1.63 -22.94 -10.94
N TRP A 151 -0.98 -23.05 -12.11
CA TRP A 151 -0.91 -21.97 -13.08
C TRP A 151 -2.30 -21.57 -13.57
N ASN A 152 -3.10 -22.53 -14.03
CA ASN A 152 -4.46 -22.26 -14.53
C ASN A 152 -5.35 -21.68 -13.42
N GLY A 153 -5.29 -22.24 -12.20
CA GLY A 153 -6.03 -21.71 -11.06
C GLY A 153 -5.64 -20.27 -10.72
N CYS A 154 -4.35 -19.93 -10.83
CA CYS A 154 -3.86 -18.56 -10.65
C CYS A 154 -4.41 -17.62 -11.74
N VAL A 155 -4.35 -18.00 -13.01
CA VAL A 155 -4.87 -17.16 -14.10
C VAL A 155 -6.38 -16.96 -13.99
N GLU A 156 -7.15 -18.04 -13.79
CA GLU A 156 -8.61 -17.99 -13.70
C GLU A 156 -9.11 -17.20 -12.49
N SER A 157 -8.46 -17.33 -11.33
CA SER A 157 -8.85 -16.56 -10.14
C SER A 157 -8.62 -15.06 -10.31
N ASN A 158 -7.55 -14.65 -11.00
CA ASN A 158 -7.29 -13.24 -11.30
C ASN A 158 -8.24 -12.71 -12.39
N LEU A 159 -8.56 -13.50 -13.42
CA LEU A 159 -9.57 -13.14 -14.44
C LEU A 159 -10.93 -12.89 -13.79
N LYS A 160 -11.39 -13.78 -12.91
CA LYS A 160 -12.66 -13.61 -12.18
C LYS A 160 -12.67 -12.36 -11.31
N GLN A 161 -11.54 -12.00 -10.67
CA GLN A 161 -11.44 -10.76 -9.90
C GLN A 161 -11.62 -9.52 -10.80
N ILE A 162 -11.00 -9.52 -11.99
CA ILE A 162 -11.14 -8.44 -12.96
C ILE A 162 -12.58 -8.35 -13.46
N GLU A 163 -13.18 -9.47 -13.86
CA GLU A 163 -14.55 -9.54 -14.37
C GLU A 163 -15.59 -9.04 -13.37
N ARG A 164 -15.38 -9.28 -12.07
CA ARG A 164 -16.23 -8.73 -10.99
C ARG A 164 -16.00 -7.23 -10.73
N GLY A 165 -15.00 -6.61 -11.35
CA GLY A 165 -14.62 -5.23 -11.10
C GLY A 165 -13.84 -5.03 -9.79
N ASP A 166 -13.27 -6.09 -9.21
CA ASP A 166 -12.49 -5.99 -7.97
C ASP A 166 -11.20 -5.18 -8.19
N VAL A 167 -10.67 -5.15 -9.41
CA VAL A 167 -9.41 -4.48 -9.78
C VAL A 167 -9.65 -3.09 -10.41
N PHE A 168 -10.90 -2.76 -10.76
CA PHE A 168 -11.25 -1.57 -11.54
C PHE A 168 -11.86 -0.46 -10.68
N VAL A 169 -11.44 0.77 -10.95
CA VAL A 169 -11.99 2.03 -10.45
C VAL A 169 -12.17 2.94 -11.66
N GLU A 170 -13.34 3.56 -11.82
CA GLU A 170 -13.66 4.37 -13.01
C GLU A 170 -12.81 5.64 -13.09
N HIS A 171 -12.68 6.37 -11.97
CA HIS A 171 -11.82 7.53 -11.84
C HIS A 171 -10.59 7.16 -11.02
N ASN A 172 -9.63 6.50 -11.67
CA ASN A 172 -8.46 5.93 -10.99
C ASN A 172 -7.22 6.86 -10.97
N SER A 173 -7.42 8.13 -11.32
CA SER A 173 -6.45 9.20 -11.16
C SER A 173 -6.98 10.29 -10.26
N TYR A 174 -6.14 10.75 -9.34
CA TYR A 174 -6.39 11.90 -8.50
C TYR A 174 -5.61 13.09 -9.03
N GLU A 175 -6.23 14.26 -9.09
CA GLU A 175 -5.58 15.50 -9.52
C GLU A 175 -5.82 16.59 -8.48
N GLU A 176 -4.74 17.20 -8.00
CA GLU A 176 -4.78 18.32 -7.07
C GLU A 176 -3.53 19.18 -7.28
N ALA A 177 -3.69 20.51 -7.25
CA ALA A 177 -2.59 21.47 -7.45
C ALA A 177 -1.77 21.30 -8.74
N GLY A 178 -2.36 20.71 -9.80
CA GLY A 178 -1.68 20.42 -11.06
C GLY A 178 -0.83 19.15 -11.06
N GLU A 179 -0.83 18.41 -9.96
CA GLU A 179 -0.18 17.11 -9.83
C GLU A 179 -1.19 15.98 -10.01
N LYS A 180 -0.80 14.91 -10.71
CA LYS A 180 -1.64 13.73 -10.97
C LYS A 180 -1.08 12.50 -10.25
N ALA A 181 -1.88 11.85 -9.43
CA ALA A 181 -1.57 10.60 -8.73
C ALA A 181 -2.39 9.43 -9.28
N SER A 182 -1.82 8.21 -9.27
CA SER A 182 -2.59 6.99 -9.52
C SER A 182 -3.14 6.43 -8.22
N VAL A 183 -4.46 6.33 -8.10
CA VAL A 183 -5.15 6.01 -6.84
C VAL A 183 -5.05 4.52 -6.47
N VAL A 184 -4.66 3.66 -7.42
CA VAL A 184 -4.78 2.20 -7.28
C VAL A 184 -3.42 1.50 -7.19
N SER A 185 -2.29 2.21 -7.17
CA SER A 185 -0.98 1.56 -7.03
C SER A 185 -0.48 1.58 -5.59
N THR A 186 -0.35 0.41 -4.97
CA THR A 186 0.34 0.30 -3.67
C THR A 186 1.86 0.12 -3.81
N SER A 187 2.42 0.22 -5.02
CA SER A 187 3.86 0.03 -5.26
C SER A 187 4.75 1.04 -4.50
N GLU A 188 4.20 2.19 -4.11
CA GLU A 188 4.86 3.17 -3.26
C GLU A 188 5.13 2.64 -1.86
N LEU A 189 4.24 1.79 -1.32
CA LEU A 189 4.43 1.13 -0.03
C LEU A 189 5.59 0.12 -0.08
N ASP A 190 5.79 -0.59 -1.19
CA ASP A 190 6.95 -1.50 -1.34
C ASP A 190 8.28 -0.74 -1.34
N GLY A 191 8.30 0.44 -1.98
CA GLY A 191 9.44 1.35 -1.93
C GLY A 191 9.71 1.82 -0.51
N PHE A 192 8.65 2.18 0.23
CA PHE A 192 8.72 2.57 1.62
C PHE A 192 9.25 1.44 2.52
N HIS A 193 8.71 0.23 2.39
CA HIS A 193 9.17 -0.96 3.09
C HIS A 193 10.63 -1.28 2.78
N SER A 194 11.05 -1.14 1.52
CA SER A 194 12.45 -1.34 1.11
C SER A 194 13.39 -0.31 1.75
N ALA A 195 12.99 0.96 1.80
CA ALA A 195 13.76 2.02 2.44
C ALA A 195 13.89 1.77 3.96
N LEU A 196 12.80 1.37 4.61
CA LEU A 196 12.81 0.98 6.02
C LEU A 196 13.70 -0.22 6.27
N LYS A 197 13.62 -1.27 5.46
CA LYS A 197 14.46 -2.47 5.60
C LYS A 197 15.95 -2.11 5.53
N ARG A 198 16.34 -1.18 4.65
CA ARG A 198 17.71 -0.67 4.55
C ARG A 198 18.12 0.18 5.74
N LEU A 199 17.19 0.94 6.33
CA LEU A 199 17.47 1.76 7.51
C LEU A 199 17.61 0.89 8.77
N LEU A 200 16.74 -0.12 8.91
CA LEU A 200 16.64 -1.03 10.05
C LEU A 200 17.58 -2.24 9.96
N SER A 201 18.32 -2.42 8.85
CA SER A 201 19.40 -3.40 8.79
C SER A 201 20.56 -3.08 9.74
N ARG A 202 20.52 -1.91 10.40
CA ARG A 202 21.43 -1.49 11.45
C ARG A 202 20.89 -1.99 12.79
N SER A 203 21.76 -2.56 13.64
CA SER A 203 21.37 -2.97 14.99
C SER A 203 21.00 -1.73 15.81
N VAL A 204 19.71 -1.48 15.96
CA VAL A 204 19.15 -0.41 16.78
C VAL A 204 18.14 -1.00 17.76
N ALA A 205 18.04 -0.41 18.94
CA ALA A 205 16.99 -0.78 19.88
C ALA A 205 15.61 -0.52 19.24
N ALA A 206 14.64 -1.38 19.53
CA ALA A 206 13.38 -1.39 18.79
C ALA A 206 12.54 -0.11 19.02
N ASP A 207 12.64 0.49 20.21
CA ASP A 207 12.07 1.79 20.54
C ASP A 207 12.69 2.92 19.70
N VAL A 208 14.01 2.91 19.54
CA VAL A 208 14.72 3.83 18.64
C VAL A 208 14.30 3.61 17.20
N GLY A 209 14.17 2.35 16.76
CA GLY A 209 13.68 1.99 15.43
C GLY A 209 12.28 2.54 15.12
N LEU A 210 11.35 2.48 16.09
CA LEU A 210 10.03 3.08 15.96
C LEU A 210 10.06 4.61 15.83
N ARG A 211 10.93 5.29 16.59
CA ARG A 211 11.08 6.75 16.47
C ARG A 211 11.69 7.16 15.13
N LEU A 212 12.65 6.39 14.63
CA LEU A 212 13.20 6.59 13.29
C LEU A 212 12.13 6.40 12.20
N LEU A 213 11.26 5.40 12.36
CA LEU A 213 10.10 5.20 11.49
C LEU A 213 9.16 6.41 11.50
N ASP A 214 8.84 6.95 12.68
CA ASP A 214 7.96 8.13 12.80
C ASP A 214 8.54 9.36 12.09
N VAL A 215 9.84 9.62 12.27
CA VAL A 215 10.53 10.72 11.58
C VAL A 215 10.53 10.51 10.07
N PHE A 216 10.74 9.27 9.61
CA PHE A 216 10.74 8.94 8.19
C PHE A 216 9.35 9.11 7.56
N ILE A 217 8.28 8.71 8.27
CA ILE A 217 6.90 8.96 7.86
C ILE A 217 6.62 10.45 7.76
N LEU A 218 7.04 11.23 8.76
CA LEU A 218 6.84 12.69 8.75
C LEU A 218 7.53 13.33 7.55
N ASP A 219 8.81 13.03 7.33
CA ASP A 219 9.58 13.55 6.20
C ASP A 219 8.95 13.16 4.85
N HIS A 220 8.52 11.90 4.70
CA HIS A 220 7.78 11.45 3.52
C HIS A 220 6.50 12.25 3.30
N ASN A 221 5.67 12.38 4.35
CA ASN A 221 4.39 13.09 4.26
C ASN A 221 4.56 14.57 3.94
N LEU A 222 5.60 15.23 4.45
CA LEU A 222 5.93 16.62 4.14
C LEU A 222 6.41 16.79 2.70
N ARG A 223 7.24 15.86 2.19
CA ARG A 223 7.70 15.88 0.79
C ARG A 223 6.54 15.63 -0.17
N VAL A 224 5.69 14.65 0.13
CA VAL A 224 4.49 14.37 -0.67
C VAL A 224 3.52 15.56 -0.60
N GLY A 225 3.16 16.01 0.60
CA GLY A 225 2.20 17.09 0.82
C GLY A 225 2.62 18.42 0.22
N ALA A 226 3.92 18.71 0.15
CA ALA A 226 4.43 19.92 -0.50
C ALA A 226 4.05 19.99 -1.99
N ARG A 227 4.09 18.86 -2.71
CA ARG A 227 3.73 18.80 -4.14
C ARG A 227 2.26 19.17 -4.39
N TYR A 228 1.41 18.82 -3.43
CA TYR A 228 -0.03 19.01 -3.51
C TYR A 228 -0.54 20.24 -2.73
N GLY A 229 0.36 21.01 -2.09
CA GLY A 229 -0.03 22.16 -1.26
C GLY A 229 -0.76 21.79 0.04
N ARG A 230 -0.67 20.54 0.50
CA ARG A 230 -1.31 20.05 1.74
C ARG A 230 -0.50 20.22 3.01
N ASN A 231 0.73 20.71 2.90
CA ASN A 231 1.53 20.95 4.09
C ASN A 231 0.88 22.05 4.93
N PRO A 232 0.67 21.83 6.23
CA PRO A 232 0.13 22.87 7.08
C PRO A 232 1.10 24.05 7.14
N ALA A 233 0.56 25.26 7.35
CA ALA A 233 1.39 26.44 7.52
C ALA A 233 2.20 26.30 8.82
N PHE A 234 3.50 26.06 8.71
CA PHE A 234 4.37 25.89 9.86
C PHE A 234 4.80 27.21 10.51
N HIS A 235 4.46 28.35 9.89
CA HIS A 235 4.81 29.71 10.32
C HIS A 235 6.28 29.81 10.80
N HIS A 236 6.52 29.67 12.11
CA HIS A 236 7.81 29.85 12.77
C HIS A 236 8.56 28.54 13.08
N ALA A 237 8.01 27.37 12.70
CA ALA A 237 8.60 26.07 12.99
C ALA A 237 9.32 25.50 11.77
N ASP A 238 10.65 25.59 11.75
CA ASP A 238 11.46 24.77 10.84
C ASP A 238 11.60 23.35 11.42
N PHE A 239 10.79 22.43 10.93
CA PHE A 239 10.77 21.03 11.36
C PHE A 239 12.14 20.34 11.21
N VAL A 240 12.94 20.71 10.22
CA VAL A 240 14.29 20.16 10.04
C VAL A 240 15.19 20.65 11.17
N THR A 241 15.12 21.93 11.51
CA THR A 241 15.85 22.50 12.65
C THR A 241 15.36 21.94 13.98
N VAL A 242 14.05 21.76 14.18
CA VAL A 242 13.48 21.15 15.39
C VAL A 242 13.94 19.70 15.55
N ALA A 243 13.88 18.90 14.48
CA ALA A 243 14.34 17.51 14.50
C ALA A 243 15.85 17.41 14.74
N ARG A 244 16.66 18.31 14.13
CA ARG A 244 18.11 18.39 14.38
C ARG A 244 18.41 18.80 15.82
N SER A 245 17.74 19.80 16.36
CA SER A 245 17.87 20.21 17.77
C SER A 245 17.51 19.05 18.70
N ALA A 246 16.43 18.33 18.44
CA ALA A 246 16.04 17.16 19.23
C ALA A 246 17.08 16.03 19.21
N LEU A 247 17.78 15.83 18.10
CA LEU A 247 18.89 14.86 18.00
C LEU A 247 20.14 15.30 18.78
N VAL A 248 20.34 16.61 18.98
CA VAL A 248 21.48 17.18 19.71
C VAL A 248 21.17 17.33 21.21
N CYS A 249 19.90 17.49 21.58
CA CYS A 249 19.42 17.52 22.97
C CYS A 249 19.57 16.14 23.63
N ARG A 250 20.71 15.91 24.30
CA ARG A 250 20.92 14.76 25.19
C ARG A 250 20.27 15.01 26.56
N GLY A 251 18.99 14.69 26.72
CA GLY A 251 18.37 14.75 28.05
C GLY A 251 16.85 14.58 28.05
N ILE A 252 16.41 13.69 28.94
CA ILE A 252 15.04 13.39 29.41
C ILE A 252 13.93 13.99 28.53
N LEU A 253 13.37 13.14 27.67
CA LEU A 253 12.07 13.39 27.05
C LEU A 253 11.09 13.77 28.15
N ALA A 254 10.53 14.98 28.10
CA ALA A 254 9.40 15.32 28.93
C ALA A 254 8.33 14.24 28.74
N GLU A 255 7.81 13.68 29.84
CA GLU A 255 6.62 12.85 29.75
C GLU A 255 5.53 13.74 29.12
N SER A 256 5.09 13.36 27.93
CA SER A 256 3.94 13.98 27.27
C SER A 256 2.77 14.01 28.26
N PRO A 257 1.94 15.07 28.26
CA PRO A 257 0.61 15.00 28.84
C PRO A 257 -0.14 13.74 28.39
#